data_AF-A0A8T3SFJ4-F1
#
_entry.id   AF-A0A8T3SFJ4-F1
#
_cell.length_a   1.000
_cell.length_b   1.000
_cell.length_c   1.000
_cell.angle_alpha   90.00
_cell.angle_beta   90.00
_cell.angle_gamma   90.00
#
_symmetry.space_group_name_H-M   'P 1'
#
loop_
_entity.id
_entity.type
_entity.pdbx_description
1 polymer ?
#
loop_
_entity_poly.entity_id
_entity_poly.type
_entity_poly.pdbx_seq_one_letter_code
_entity_poly.pdbx_strand_id
1 'polypeptide(L)'
;LEDRIFRESSPTHSYGRMTYRYPFEQPRFSIELESARIDSATMVLRATATNTSADPGTLHVVLKAWMDEDASVTAEPDGLVLHGESSRVALAGGESDDWLLTSDRSALDELLRGPGLHGGGSGHIGLLSYELGMAAGDSRSVVIGVAESAQSAARGDGVEADQAAMARATAGFERATEVLDARAREAAGIFTGRVTAHEPLYRQALMSLLWNESFYRWDGTTGLAPEWAGRIDARDVLIMPDKWEYPWIASWDSAFHAVTAALIDPQLGADQLRFLLSDRWQQPDGHVPCAEWVMDRECPPIFAWAAWRVFEAGAERAFVEELYPSLQRHYGYWWEELTIGPRGLFTGGFMGMDNLPRPTAAAQADASAWMALFAAELARIADELGDHAAAERYRADHTMIADAVNDHLWDDERGFYFDLDTGTERLFTVRSYTGLIPLVAGIVPPDRLPRILDALRDEDIFLSVGGIRSLDASSPVYEPGYAGRGVNSNWLGPVWVPLQLLLVDALVEVDPTLAMEIRERVVANVEREWLETGRLWEYYDGDTGEGLGADAQAGWTALVANMIAEGGGR
;
A
#
# COMPACT_ATOMS: atom_id res chain seq x y z
N LEU A 1 -12.03 16.99 -14.68
CA LEU A 1 -11.14 16.13 -13.87
C LEU A 1 -10.51 17.03 -12.83
N GLU A 2 -11.05 17.06 -11.61
CA GLU A 2 -10.53 17.87 -10.50
C GLU A 2 -9.08 17.48 -10.21
N ASP A 3 -8.19 18.47 -10.12
CA ASP A 3 -6.83 18.25 -9.64
C ASP A 3 -6.89 18.16 -8.11
N ARG A 4 -6.88 16.93 -7.59
CA ARG A 4 -6.89 16.61 -6.16
C ARG A 4 -5.47 16.23 -5.75
N ILE A 5 -4.79 17.13 -5.08
CA ILE A 5 -3.42 16.89 -4.63
C ILE A 5 -3.44 16.60 -3.14
N PHE A 6 -3.14 15.37 -2.76
CA PHE A 6 -2.85 15.03 -1.38
C PHE A 6 -1.43 15.47 -1.03
N ARG A 7 -1.29 16.31 -0.02
CA ARG A 7 -0.06 17.05 0.25
C ARG A 7 0.76 16.47 1.38
N GLU A 8 0.14 16.04 2.48
CA GLU A 8 0.79 15.70 3.75
C GLU A 8 -0.06 14.69 4.56
N SER A 9 0.59 13.64 5.10
CA SER A 9 0.03 12.63 6.04
C SER A 9 1.03 12.31 7.16
N SER A 10 0.60 11.80 8.33
CA SER A 10 1.55 11.33 9.35
C SER A 10 1.01 10.11 10.12
N PRO A 11 1.88 9.19 10.61
CA PRO A 11 1.48 7.99 11.33
C PRO A 11 1.22 8.23 12.82
N THR A 12 1.97 9.14 13.45
CA THR A 12 1.81 9.42 14.89
C THR A 12 0.51 10.17 15.19
N HIS A 13 0.01 10.94 14.22
CA HIS A 13 -1.22 11.71 14.32
C HIS A 13 -1.89 11.82 12.94
N SER A 14 -3.20 11.71 12.87
CA SER A 14 -3.92 11.99 11.62
C SER A 14 -3.76 13.48 11.32
N TYR A 15 -2.98 13.82 10.31
CA TYR A 15 -3.00 15.10 9.63
C TYR A 15 -3.19 14.80 8.16
N GLY A 16 -4.15 15.45 7.52
CA GLY A 16 -4.35 15.34 6.08
C GLY A 16 -4.43 16.74 5.50
N ARG A 17 -3.81 16.96 4.35
CA ARG A 17 -4.07 18.15 3.53
C ARG A 17 -4.35 17.74 2.09
N MET A 18 -5.47 18.18 1.55
CA MET A 18 -5.86 17.99 0.16
C MET A 18 -6.14 19.34 -0.47
N THR A 19 -5.56 19.60 -1.65
CA THR A 19 -5.90 20.78 -2.43
C THR A 19 -6.71 20.37 -3.65
N TYR A 20 -7.88 20.98 -3.81
CA TYR A 20 -8.76 20.83 -4.96
C TYR A 20 -8.65 22.08 -5.82
N ARG A 21 -8.35 21.90 -7.10
CA ARG A 21 -8.40 22.98 -8.09
C ARG A 21 -9.48 22.70 -9.12
N TYR A 22 -10.28 23.74 -9.37
CA TYR A 22 -11.37 23.65 -10.33
C TYR A 22 -10.82 23.44 -11.75
N PRO A 23 -11.26 22.41 -12.49
CA PRO A 23 -10.55 21.94 -13.67
C PRO A 23 -10.95 22.63 -14.99
N PHE A 24 -11.62 23.78 -14.89
CA PHE A 24 -12.03 24.56 -16.06
C PHE A 24 -11.00 25.64 -16.36
N GLU A 25 -11.00 26.17 -17.59
CA GLU A 25 -10.02 27.15 -18.11
C GLU A 25 -9.84 28.40 -17.22
N GLN A 26 -10.79 28.67 -16.32
CA GLN A 26 -10.71 29.74 -15.32
C GLN A 26 -11.06 29.18 -13.93
N PRO A 27 -10.06 28.78 -13.11
CA PRO A 27 -10.33 28.38 -11.73
C PRO A 27 -10.82 29.59 -10.94
N ARG A 28 -12.10 29.56 -10.53
CA ARG A 28 -12.70 30.62 -9.71
C ARG A 28 -12.36 30.50 -8.23
N PHE A 29 -12.28 29.26 -7.76
CA PHE A 29 -11.95 28.96 -6.37
C PHE A 29 -10.93 27.81 -6.30
N SER A 30 -10.05 27.88 -5.31
CA SER A 30 -9.28 26.75 -4.82
C SER A 30 -9.77 26.36 -3.43
N ILE A 31 -9.90 25.07 -3.15
CA ILE A 31 -10.31 24.58 -1.83
C ILE A 31 -9.16 23.76 -1.26
N GLU A 32 -8.71 24.12 -0.06
CA GLU A 32 -7.82 23.30 0.75
C GLU A 32 -8.65 22.64 1.85
N LEU A 33 -8.63 21.31 1.90
CA LEU A 33 -9.19 20.53 2.99
C LEU A 33 -8.05 20.08 3.88
N GLU A 34 -8.15 20.38 5.17
CA GLU A 34 -7.25 19.86 6.17
C GLU A 34 -8.03 19.06 7.21
N SER A 35 -7.40 18.04 7.75
CA SER A 35 -7.92 17.28 8.88
C SER A 35 -6.82 17.11 9.92
N ALA A 36 -7.17 17.14 11.20
CA ALA A 36 -6.27 16.75 12.26
C ALA A 36 -6.96 16.05 13.42
N ARG A 37 -6.38 14.94 13.89
CA ARG A 37 -6.78 14.31 15.14
C ARG A 37 -6.28 15.13 16.32
N ILE A 38 -7.19 15.43 17.25
CA ILE A 38 -6.89 16.12 18.50
C ILE A 38 -6.46 15.08 19.55
N ASP A 39 -7.22 14.00 19.68
CA ASP A 39 -6.96 12.83 20.52
C ASP A 39 -7.65 11.57 19.96
N SER A 40 -7.64 10.45 20.68
CA SER A 40 -8.19 9.18 20.19
C SER A 40 -9.69 9.21 19.84
N ALA A 41 -10.45 10.18 20.34
CA ALA A 41 -11.90 10.26 20.18
C ALA A 41 -12.37 11.56 19.51
N THR A 42 -11.46 12.49 19.18
CA THR A 42 -11.81 13.79 18.60
C THR A 42 -10.89 14.20 17.46
N MET A 43 -11.47 14.86 16.46
CA MET A 43 -10.74 15.42 15.34
C MET A 43 -11.37 16.73 14.85
N VAL A 44 -10.63 17.46 14.03
CA VAL A 44 -11.09 18.66 13.35
C VAL A 44 -10.87 18.54 11.86
N LEU A 45 -11.78 19.09 11.08
CA LEU A 45 -11.69 19.26 9.63
C LEU A 45 -11.78 20.76 9.33
N ARG A 46 -10.98 21.27 8.41
CA ARG A 46 -11.01 22.66 7.95
C ARG A 46 -11.04 22.69 6.42
N ALA A 47 -12.08 23.27 5.85
CA ALA A 47 -12.17 23.54 4.42
C ALA A 47 -11.92 25.03 4.18
N THR A 48 -10.76 25.40 3.65
CA THR A 48 -10.40 26.79 3.31
C THR A 48 -10.59 27.01 1.81
N ALA A 49 -11.59 27.81 1.45
CA ALA A 49 -11.81 28.27 0.09
C ALA A 49 -11.07 29.59 -0.13
N THR A 50 -10.43 29.73 -1.29
CA THR A 50 -9.82 31.00 -1.75
C THR A 50 -10.37 31.35 -3.11
N ASN A 51 -10.83 32.58 -3.28
CA ASN A 51 -11.26 33.10 -4.58
C ASN A 51 -10.03 33.44 -5.43
N THR A 52 -9.75 32.60 -6.42
CA THR A 52 -8.61 32.73 -7.33
C THR A 52 -8.91 33.58 -8.57
N SER A 53 -10.15 34.06 -8.72
CA SER A 53 -10.55 34.92 -9.83
C SER A 53 -10.36 36.41 -9.53
N ALA A 54 -10.46 37.24 -10.57
CA ALA A 54 -10.41 38.69 -10.45
C ALA A 54 -11.75 39.31 -9.97
N ASP A 55 -12.82 38.53 -9.91
CA ASP A 55 -14.18 38.98 -9.60
C ASP A 55 -14.65 38.44 -8.24
N PRO A 56 -15.52 39.16 -7.52
CA PRO A 56 -16.18 38.60 -6.35
C PRO A 56 -17.10 37.43 -6.75
N GLY A 57 -17.30 36.49 -5.84
CA GLY A 57 -18.20 35.36 -6.05
C GLY A 57 -18.59 34.66 -4.75
N THR A 58 -19.67 33.88 -4.82
CA THR A 58 -20.12 33.02 -3.72
C THR A 58 -19.79 31.57 -4.04
N LEU A 59 -19.20 30.86 -3.08
CA LEU A 59 -19.00 29.41 -3.14
C LEU A 59 -19.96 28.74 -2.15
N HIS A 60 -20.77 27.81 -2.63
CA HIS A 60 -21.59 26.95 -1.77
C HIS A 60 -20.78 25.72 -1.39
N VAL A 61 -20.55 25.51 -0.09
CA VAL A 61 -19.86 24.36 0.47
C VAL A 61 -20.88 23.52 1.22
N VAL A 62 -20.95 22.23 0.93
CA VAL A 62 -21.89 21.31 1.59
C VAL A 62 -21.10 20.19 2.26
N LEU A 63 -21.22 20.08 3.58
CA LEU A 63 -20.78 18.89 4.31
C LEU A 63 -21.84 17.82 4.17
N LYS A 64 -21.49 16.67 3.59
CA LYS A 64 -22.34 15.47 3.55
C LYS A 64 -21.79 14.39 4.46
N ALA A 65 -22.55 14.01 5.47
CA ALA A 65 -22.28 12.88 6.34
C ALA A 65 -23.32 11.78 6.07
N TRP A 66 -22.89 10.52 5.94
CA TRP A 66 -23.78 9.40 5.68
C TRP A 66 -23.33 8.15 6.43
N MET A 67 -24.29 7.28 6.70
CA MET A 67 -24.13 5.99 7.36
C MET A 67 -24.87 4.91 6.56
N ASP A 68 -24.74 3.65 6.98
CA ASP A 68 -25.51 2.54 6.41
C ASP A 68 -27.03 2.78 6.52
N GLU A 69 -27.82 2.11 5.67
CA GLU A 69 -29.24 2.40 5.51
C GLU A 69 -30.09 2.14 6.76
N ASP A 70 -29.60 1.30 7.68
CA ASP A 70 -30.19 0.94 8.96
C ASP A 70 -29.76 1.88 10.12
N ALA A 71 -28.80 2.76 9.87
CA ALA A 71 -28.39 3.81 10.80
C ALA A 71 -29.31 5.04 10.72
N SER A 72 -29.06 6.02 11.59
CA SER A 72 -29.82 7.28 11.58
C SER A 72 -28.93 8.49 11.85
N VAL A 73 -29.37 9.65 11.39
CA VAL A 73 -28.75 10.95 11.69
C VAL A 73 -29.77 11.85 12.36
N THR A 74 -29.36 12.52 13.43
CA THR A 74 -30.16 13.56 14.11
C THR A 74 -29.50 14.92 13.91
N ALA A 75 -30.31 15.95 13.74
CA ALA A 75 -29.85 17.33 13.75
C ALA A 75 -29.80 17.83 15.21
N GLU A 76 -28.70 18.50 15.54
CA GLU A 76 -28.50 19.21 16.80
C GLU A 76 -28.34 20.71 16.49
N PRO A 77 -28.48 21.63 17.47
CA PRO A 77 -28.42 23.07 17.22
C PRO A 77 -27.17 23.54 16.46
N ASP A 78 -26.03 22.88 16.70
CA ASP A 78 -24.73 23.26 16.13
C ASP A 78 -24.16 22.19 15.19
N GLY A 79 -24.98 21.23 14.71
CA GLY A 79 -24.51 20.21 13.78
C GLY A 79 -25.34 18.94 13.69
N LEU A 80 -24.67 17.79 13.56
CA LEU A 80 -25.29 16.49 13.30
C LEU A 80 -24.75 15.43 14.26
N VAL A 81 -25.57 14.44 14.62
CA VAL A 81 -25.12 13.23 15.31
C VAL A 81 -25.51 12.01 14.48
N LEU A 82 -24.51 11.20 14.15
CA LEU A 82 -24.65 9.96 13.41
C LEU A 82 -24.77 8.80 14.41
N HIS A 83 -25.78 7.96 14.24
CA HIS A 83 -26.11 6.84 15.14
C HIS A 83 -26.04 5.53 14.36
N GLY A 84 -24.96 4.78 14.56
CA GLY A 84 -24.77 3.45 14.01
C GLY A 84 -25.04 2.36 15.05
N GLU A 85 -24.93 1.11 14.62
CA GLU A 85 -25.13 -0.04 15.51
C GLU A 85 -24.09 -0.08 16.64
N SER A 86 -22.82 0.17 16.31
CA SER A 86 -21.68 0.04 17.23
C SER A 86 -20.95 1.36 17.49
N SER A 87 -21.32 2.45 16.81
CA SER A 87 -20.64 3.74 16.93
C SER A 87 -21.63 4.90 16.86
N ARG A 88 -21.28 6.00 17.54
CA ARG A 88 -22.01 7.26 17.47
C ARG A 88 -21.00 8.39 17.32
N VAL A 89 -21.25 9.31 16.39
CA VAL A 89 -20.30 10.38 16.07
C VAL A 89 -21.04 11.71 15.99
N ALA A 90 -20.61 12.68 16.79
CA ALA A 90 -21.07 14.06 16.71
C ALA A 90 -20.20 14.84 15.74
N LEU A 91 -20.84 15.62 14.86
CA LEU A 91 -20.23 16.56 13.93
C LEU A 91 -20.73 17.95 14.29
N ALA A 92 -19.88 18.77 14.91
CA ALA A 92 -20.16 20.19 15.12
C ALA A 92 -19.80 20.95 13.85
N GLY A 93 -20.77 21.61 13.23
CA GLY A 93 -20.59 22.39 12.00
C GLY A 93 -20.51 23.90 12.19
N GLY A 94 -20.67 24.39 13.42
CA GLY A 94 -20.75 25.83 13.69
C GLY A 94 -22.04 26.44 13.13
N GLU A 95 -22.01 27.73 12.76
CA GLU A 95 -23.15 28.43 12.18
C GLU A 95 -23.31 28.05 10.68
N SER A 96 -23.86 26.86 10.40
CA SER A 96 -24.29 26.50 9.05
C SER A 96 -25.47 27.37 8.61
N ASP A 97 -25.51 27.74 7.33
CA ASP A 97 -26.62 28.53 6.77
C ASP A 97 -27.91 27.72 6.65
N ASP A 98 -27.80 26.41 6.42
CA ASP A 98 -28.94 25.51 6.25
C ASP A 98 -28.56 24.04 6.49
N TRP A 99 -29.54 23.15 6.72
CA TRP A 99 -29.28 21.72 6.98
C TRP A 99 -30.39 20.79 6.45
N LEU A 100 -30.08 19.54 6.09
CA LEU A 100 -31.07 18.54 5.64
C LEU A 100 -30.77 17.15 6.19
N LEU A 101 -31.82 16.42 6.59
CA LEU A 101 -31.77 14.99 6.87
C LEU A 101 -32.54 14.23 5.79
N THR A 102 -31.94 13.21 5.18
CA THR A 102 -32.56 12.46 4.08
C THR A 102 -32.05 11.02 4.02
N SER A 103 -32.80 10.17 3.31
CA SER A 103 -32.33 8.85 2.85
C SER A 103 -32.05 8.84 1.35
N ASP A 104 -32.32 9.95 0.66
CA ASP A 104 -32.09 10.08 -0.78
C ASP A 104 -30.65 10.51 -1.04
N ARG A 105 -29.85 9.60 -1.62
CA ARG A 105 -28.46 9.87 -1.99
C ARG A 105 -28.31 10.96 -3.05
N SER A 106 -29.35 11.17 -3.87
CA SER A 106 -29.39 12.16 -4.96
C SER A 106 -29.80 13.56 -4.50
N ALA A 107 -30.25 13.71 -3.24
CA ALA A 107 -30.64 15.00 -2.67
C ALA A 107 -29.53 16.07 -2.77
N LEU A 108 -28.26 15.67 -2.76
CA LEU A 108 -27.13 16.58 -2.96
C LEU A 108 -27.13 17.21 -4.37
N ASP A 109 -27.43 16.42 -5.40
CA ASP A 109 -27.44 16.88 -6.79
C ASP A 109 -28.63 17.81 -7.06
N GLU A 110 -29.75 17.57 -6.39
CA GLU A 110 -30.92 18.47 -6.41
C GLU A 110 -30.63 19.77 -5.67
N LEU A 111 -29.85 19.72 -4.58
CA LEU A 111 -29.44 20.90 -3.83
C LEU A 111 -28.61 21.87 -4.65
N LEU A 112 -27.62 21.36 -5.39
CA LEU A 112 -26.77 22.16 -6.29
C LEU A 112 -27.58 22.86 -7.39
N ARG A 113 -28.86 22.50 -7.57
CA ARG A 113 -29.76 23.03 -8.59
C ARG A 113 -30.97 23.78 -7.99
N GLY A 114 -31.08 23.87 -6.65
CA GLY A 114 -32.32 24.25 -5.95
C GLY A 114 -32.16 25.35 -4.88
N PRO A 115 -33.24 25.73 -4.18
CA PRO A 115 -33.33 26.92 -3.33
C PRO A 115 -32.87 26.75 -1.85
N GLY A 116 -32.04 25.76 -1.51
CA GLY A 116 -31.51 25.54 -0.15
C GLY A 116 -31.88 24.17 0.46
N LEU A 117 -31.32 23.88 1.66
CA LEU A 117 -31.53 22.65 2.44
C LEU A 117 -32.73 22.83 3.39
N HIS A 118 -33.97 22.75 2.93
CA HIS A 118 -35.11 23.01 3.84
C HIS A 118 -35.20 21.98 5.00
N GLY A 119 -34.75 22.39 6.19
CA GLY A 119 -34.53 21.61 7.42
C GLY A 119 -35.70 20.81 7.98
N GLY A 120 -36.04 19.71 7.32
CA GLY A 120 -36.96 18.71 7.82
C GLY A 120 -36.71 17.36 7.14
N GLY A 121 -36.71 16.29 7.93
CA GLY A 121 -36.56 14.92 7.43
C GLY A 121 -36.04 13.96 8.48
N SER A 122 -35.86 12.71 8.06
CA SER A 122 -35.25 11.63 8.83
C SER A 122 -34.52 10.73 7.83
N GLY A 123 -33.38 10.18 8.22
CA GLY A 123 -32.66 9.24 7.37
C GLY A 123 -31.26 8.97 7.88
N HIS A 124 -30.46 8.34 7.02
CA HIS A 124 -29.08 7.96 7.28
C HIS A 124 -28.07 8.94 6.64
N ILE A 125 -28.54 10.06 6.08
CA ILE A 125 -27.71 11.12 5.48
C ILE A 125 -28.06 12.46 6.13
N GLY A 126 -27.04 13.19 6.58
CA GLY A 126 -27.14 14.56 7.04
C GLY A 126 -26.28 15.50 6.22
N LEU A 127 -26.82 16.69 5.93
CA LEU A 127 -26.18 17.74 5.14
C LEU A 127 -26.13 19.04 5.95
N LEU A 128 -25.00 19.75 5.91
CA LEU A 128 -24.85 21.14 6.37
C LEU A 128 -24.36 22.00 5.20
N SER A 129 -24.97 23.16 4.96
CA SER A 129 -24.59 24.08 3.87
C SER A 129 -23.97 25.36 4.41
N TYR A 130 -23.02 25.89 3.66
CA TYR A 130 -22.30 27.13 3.93
C TYR A 130 -22.19 27.96 2.64
N GLU A 131 -22.59 29.22 2.68
CA GLU A 131 -22.48 30.19 1.58
C GLU A 131 -21.32 31.15 1.81
N LEU A 132 -20.21 30.93 1.12
CA LEU A 132 -18.99 31.70 1.29
C LEU A 132 -18.90 32.83 0.25
N GLY A 133 -19.44 34.00 0.59
CA GLY A 133 -19.26 35.23 -0.18
C GLY A 133 -17.83 35.77 -0.05
N MET A 134 -17.08 35.81 -1.15
CA MET A 134 -15.66 36.16 -1.17
C MET A 134 -15.34 37.23 -2.21
N ALA A 135 -14.60 38.26 -1.81
CA ALA A 135 -13.97 39.18 -2.75
C ALA A 135 -12.85 38.50 -3.54
N ALA A 136 -12.37 39.13 -4.62
CA ALA A 136 -11.22 38.62 -5.38
C ALA A 136 -9.99 38.48 -4.46
N GLY A 137 -9.38 37.29 -4.44
CA GLY A 137 -8.23 36.97 -3.58
C GLY A 137 -8.55 36.71 -2.10
N ASP A 138 -9.82 36.82 -1.67
CA ASP A 138 -10.23 36.55 -0.28
C ASP A 138 -10.27 35.05 0.01
N SER A 139 -10.04 34.69 1.28
CA SER A 139 -10.12 33.32 1.78
C SER A 139 -11.10 33.21 2.95
N ARG A 140 -11.87 32.12 2.97
CA ARG A 140 -12.84 31.79 4.03
C ARG A 140 -12.73 30.31 4.37
N SER A 141 -12.92 29.98 5.65
CA SER A 141 -12.82 28.60 6.12
C SER A 141 -14.12 28.15 6.80
N VAL A 142 -14.51 26.91 6.52
CA VAL A 142 -15.49 26.15 7.29
C VAL A 142 -14.72 25.18 8.16
N VAL A 143 -15.03 25.13 9.46
CA VAL A 143 -14.39 24.20 10.41
C VAL A 143 -15.45 23.26 10.94
N ILE A 144 -15.16 21.96 10.91
CA ILE A 144 -16.02 20.90 11.45
C ILE A 144 -15.28 20.22 12.59
N GLY A 145 -15.88 20.21 13.77
CA GLY A 145 -15.41 19.44 14.90
C GLY A 145 -16.06 18.07 14.88
N VAL A 146 -15.31 17.04 15.24
CA VAL A 146 -15.79 15.66 15.24
C VAL A 146 -15.44 15.03 16.58
N ALA A 147 -16.41 14.35 17.19
CA ALA A 147 -16.18 13.63 18.43
C ALA A 147 -16.97 12.32 18.46
N GLU A 148 -16.31 11.25 18.85
CA GLU A 148 -16.98 10.00 19.18
C GLU A 148 -17.83 10.18 20.43
N SER A 149 -19.06 9.66 20.39
CA SER A 149 -20.00 9.60 21.51
C SER A 149 -19.87 8.25 22.19
N ALA A 150 -19.75 8.26 23.52
CA ALA A 150 -19.62 7.03 24.29
C ALA A 150 -20.93 6.23 24.23
N GLN A 151 -20.88 4.96 23.82
CA GLN A 151 -22.04 4.08 23.91
C GLN A 151 -22.36 3.80 25.40
N SER A 152 -23.34 4.49 25.98
CA SER A 152 -23.97 4.00 27.21
C SER A 152 -25.04 2.96 26.88
N ALA A 153 -24.94 1.79 27.52
CA ALA A 153 -25.88 0.69 27.40
C ALA A 153 -27.24 0.94 28.10
N ALA A 154 -27.45 2.09 28.76
CA ALA A 154 -28.70 2.41 29.46
C ALA A 154 -29.64 3.28 28.61
N ARG A 155 -30.91 2.87 28.51
CA ARG A 155 -31.98 3.65 27.86
C ARG A 155 -32.22 4.95 28.63
N GLY A 156 -31.61 6.04 28.17
CA GLY A 156 -31.73 7.39 28.73
C GLY A 156 -30.44 8.21 28.61
N ASP A 157 -29.29 7.54 28.65
CA ASP A 157 -27.96 8.15 28.68
C ASP A 157 -27.44 8.60 27.31
N GLY A 158 -28.07 8.15 26.22
CA GLY A 158 -27.62 8.43 24.86
C GLY A 158 -27.70 9.91 24.48
N VAL A 159 -28.70 10.64 24.96
CA VAL A 159 -28.85 12.08 24.69
C VAL A 159 -27.76 12.89 25.40
N GLU A 160 -27.47 12.55 26.67
CA GLU A 160 -26.44 13.24 27.45
C GLU A 160 -25.03 12.92 26.90
N ALA A 161 -24.81 11.69 26.45
CA ALA A 161 -23.58 11.29 25.78
C ALA A 161 -23.37 12.03 24.45
N ASP A 162 -24.43 12.17 23.64
CA ASP A 162 -24.37 12.91 22.38
C ASP A 162 -24.15 14.41 22.60
N GLN A 163 -24.80 15.01 23.60
CA GLN A 163 -24.56 16.39 23.98
C GLN A 163 -23.12 16.60 24.46
N ALA A 164 -22.58 15.67 25.24
CA ALA A 164 -21.19 15.70 25.66
C ALA A 164 -20.23 15.54 24.47
N ALA A 165 -20.56 14.69 23.50
CA ALA A 165 -19.80 14.54 22.27
C ALA A 165 -19.86 15.81 21.42
N MET A 166 -21.04 16.41 21.25
CA MET A 166 -21.21 17.67 20.54
C MET A 166 -20.41 18.80 21.20
N ALA A 167 -20.43 18.89 22.53
CA ALA A 167 -19.60 19.86 23.26
C ALA A 167 -18.10 19.64 23.02
N ARG A 168 -17.62 18.39 22.98
CA ARG A 168 -16.22 18.07 22.63
C ARG A 168 -15.89 18.43 21.19
N ALA A 169 -16.80 18.14 20.24
CA ALA A 169 -16.65 18.50 18.84
C ALA A 169 -16.56 20.03 18.68
N THR A 170 -17.47 20.79 19.29
CA THR A 170 -17.45 22.27 19.27
C THR A 170 -16.19 22.85 19.89
N ALA A 171 -15.69 22.28 21.00
CA ALA A 171 -14.41 22.69 21.59
C ALA A 171 -13.22 22.48 20.63
N GLY A 172 -13.36 21.61 19.63
CA GLY A 172 -12.39 21.43 18.55
C GLY A 172 -12.17 22.70 17.71
N PHE A 173 -13.16 23.60 17.61
CA PHE A 173 -13.03 24.85 16.87
C PHE A 173 -11.98 25.79 17.44
N GLU A 174 -11.99 25.98 18.77
CA GLU A 174 -11.05 26.86 19.47
C GLU A 174 -9.60 26.39 19.31
N ARG A 175 -9.41 25.08 19.21
CA ARG A 175 -8.11 24.42 19.08
C ARG A 175 -7.72 24.12 17.63
N ALA A 176 -8.60 24.37 16.67
CA ALA A 176 -8.45 23.92 15.29
C ALA A 176 -7.12 24.37 14.68
N THR A 177 -6.85 25.68 14.72
CA THR A 177 -5.63 26.27 14.14
C THR A 177 -4.38 25.76 14.83
N GLU A 178 -4.36 25.75 16.17
CA GLU A 178 -3.20 25.27 16.94
C GLU A 178 -2.89 23.80 16.61
N VAL A 179 -3.91 22.94 16.59
CA VAL A 179 -3.77 21.51 16.32
C VAL A 179 -3.33 21.29 14.87
N LEU A 180 -4.01 21.89 13.89
CA LEU A 180 -3.65 21.76 12.48
C LEU A 180 -2.22 22.22 12.21
N ASP A 181 -1.81 23.36 12.76
CA ASP A 181 -0.45 23.87 12.60
C ASP A 181 0.59 22.99 13.30
N ALA A 182 0.26 22.45 14.49
CA ALA A 182 1.14 21.52 15.19
C ALA A 182 1.34 20.23 14.40
N ARG A 183 0.25 19.62 13.88
CA ARG A 183 0.35 18.37 13.12
C ARG A 183 0.98 18.57 11.75
N ALA A 184 0.79 19.72 11.11
CA ALA A 184 1.52 20.08 9.90
C ALA A 184 3.04 20.13 10.14
N ARG A 185 3.49 20.71 11.26
CA ARG A 185 4.92 20.73 11.63
C ARG A 185 5.46 19.34 11.93
N GLU A 186 4.68 18.49 12.58
CA GLU A 186 5.05 17.09 12.85
C GLU A 186 5.20 16.31 11.54
N ALA A 187 4.22 16.42 10.63
CA ALA A 187 4.30 15.81 9.30
C ALA A 187 5.55 16.29 8.56
N ALA A 188 5.81 17.61 8.52
CA ALA A 188 7.03 18.15 7.90
C ALA A 188 8.32 17.56 8.51
N GLY A 189 8.37 17.37 9.83
CA GLY A 189 9.51 16.76 10.52
C GLY A 189 9.78 15.29 10.17
N ILE A 190 8.77 14.56 9.67
CA ILE A 190 8.92 13.16 9.25
C ILE A 190 9.53 13.05 7.85
N PHE A 191 9.14 13.92 6.91
CA PHE A 191 9.52 13.76 5.50
C PHE A 191 10.61 14.72 5.02
N THR A 192 10.73 15.91 5.62
CA THR A 192 11.65 16.94 5.13
C THR A 192 13.06 16.75 5.67
N GLY A 193 14.06 16.90 4.79
CA GLY A 193 15.48 16.81 5.12
C GLY A 193 15.98 15.39 5.43
N ARG A 194 15.18 14.36 5.13
CA ARG A 194 15.55 12.94 5.35
C ARG A 194 16.51 12.42 4.29
N VAL A 195 16.47 13.00 3.09
CA VAL A 195 17.28 12.62 1.93
C VAL A 195 17.84 13.88 1.25
N THR A 196 18.96 13.76 0.54
CA THR A 196 19.65 14.89 -0.10
C THR A 196 19.34 15.07 -1.58
N ALA A 197 18.80 14.04 -2.22
CA ALA A 197 18.35 14.03 -3.62
C ALA A 197 16.95 13.42 -3.70
N HIS A 198 16.18 13.80 -4.73
CA HIS A 198 14.81 13.32 -4.98
C HIS A 198 13.85 13.49 -3.78
N GLU A 199 14.10 14.46 -2.88
CA GLU A 199 13.27 14.70 -1.69
C GLU A 199 11.78 14.89 -2.00
N PRO A 200 11.38 15.62 -3.07
CA PRO A 200 9.96 15.75 -3.43
C PRO A 200 9.31 14.40 -3.76
N LEU A 201 9.99 13.54 -4.52
CA LEU A 201 9.49 12.21 -4.85
C LEU A 201 9.48 11.29 -3.61
N TYR A 202 10.57 11.29 -2.82
CA TYR A 202 10.65 10.53 -1.56
C TYR A 202 9.46 10.84 -0.65
N ARG A 203 9.19 12.13 -0.44
CA ARG A 203 8.05 12.61 0.33
C ARG A 203 6.72 12.17 -0.28
N GLN A 204 6.56 12.31 -1.60
CA GLN A 204 5.33 11.93 -2.28
C GLN A 204 5.04 10.43 -2.14
N ALA A 205 6.05 9.58 -2.35
CA ALA A 205 5.94 8.13 -2.25
C ALA A 205 5.43 7.70 -0.86
N LEU A 206 6.05 8.22 0.21
CA LEU A 206 5.64 7.91 1.57
C LEU A 206 4.23 8.44 1.92
N MET A 207 3.88 9.64 1.46
CA MET A 207 2.56 10.21 1.71
C MET A 207 1.47 9.47 0.94
N SER A 208 1.74 9.06 -0.30
CA SER A 208 0.79 8.28 -1.09
C SER A 208 0.62 6.86 -0.53
N LEU A 209 1.64 6.27 0.10
CA LEU A 209 1.50 5.01 0.83
C LEU A 209 0.51 5.15 2.00
N LEU A 210 0.70 6.15 2.86
CA LEU A 210 -0.23 6.43 3.98
C LEU A 210 -1.64 6.80 3.48
N TRP A 211 -1.74 7.43 2.30
CA TRP A 211 -3.02 7.73 1.68
C TRP A 211 -3.84 6.46 1.37
N ASN A 212 -3.19 5.32 1.18
CA ASN A 212 -3.83 4.02 0.93
C ASN A 212 -4.19 3.25 2.21
N GLU A 213 -3.94 3.79 3.41
CA GLU A 213 -4.50 3.24 4.65
C GLU A 213 -6.02 3.23 4.61
N SER A 214 -6.59 2.06 4.88
CA SER A 214 -8.03 1.82 4.87
C SER A 214 -8.41 0.98 6.09
N PHE A 215 -9.51 1.33 6.77
CA PHE A 215 -10.13 0.40 7.69
C PHE A 215 -10.81 -0.70 6.88
N TYR A 216 -10.25 -1.90 6.93
CA TYR A 216 -10.69 -3.05 6.16
C TYR A 216 -11.38 -4.04 7.09
N ARG A 217 -12.67 -4.28 6.85
CA ARG A 217 -13.50 -5.23 7.58
C ARG A 217 -13.99 -6.32 6.63
N TRP A 218 -13.50 -7.55 6.83
CA TRP A 218 -13.91 -8.72 6.07
C TRP A 218 -13.70 -9.99 6.88
N ASP A 219 -14.74 -10.82 6.94
CA ASP A 219 -14.77 -12.07 7.72
C ASP A 219 -14.99 -13.30 6.83
N GLY A 220 -14.80 -13.14 5.51
CA GLY A 220 -15.06 -14.17 4.52
C GLY A 220 -16.54 -14.39 4.20
N THR A 221 -17.49 -13.60 4.72
CA THR A 221 -18.94 -13.85 4.49
C THR A 221 -19.53 -13.16 3.27
N THR A 222 -18.92 -12.08 2.79
CA THR A 222 -19.33 -11.39 1.56
C THR A 222 -18.94 -12.24 0.35
N GLY A 223 -19.72 -12.26 -0.74
CA GLY A 223 -19.69 -13.26 -1.83
C GLY A 223 -18.37 -13.55 -2.59
N LEU A 224 -17.22 -13.06 -2.13
CA LEU A 224 -15.87 -13.48 -2.49
C LEU A 224 -15.40 -14.54 -1.47
N ALA A 225 -15.04 -15.74 -1.94
CA ALA A 225 -14.50 -16.84 -1.12
C ALA A 225 -15.33 -17.20 0.15
N PRO A 226 -16.67 -17.37 0.06
CA PRO A 226 -17.55 -17.60 1.22
C PRO A 226 -17.22 -18.85 2.06
N GLU A 227 -16.50 -19.81 1.48
CA GLU A 227 -15.99 -21.00 2.17
C GLU A 227 -14.92 -20.68 3.24
N TRP A 228 -14.38 -19.47 3.24
CA TRP A 228 -13.43 -18.96 4.25
C TRP A 228 -14.10 -18.24 5.41
N ALA A 229 -15.45 -18.16 5.43
CA ALA A 229 -16.20 -17.60 6.54
C ALA A 229 -15.82 -18.25 7.89
N GLY A 230 -15.44 -17.43 8.86
CA GLY A 230 -15.00 -17.88 10.19
C GLY A 230 -13.57 -18.44 10.24
N ARG A 231 -12.83 -18.41 9.13
CA ARG A 231 -11.37 -18.68 9.08
C ARG A 231 -10.54 -17.41 8.96
N ILE A 232 -11.20 -16.29 8.66
CA ILE A 232 -10.61 -14.97 8.49
C ILE A 232 -11.40 -13.99 9.36
N ASP A 233 -10.69 -13.05 9.98
CA ASP A 233 -11.26 -11.94 10.75
C ASP A 233 -10.43 -10.68 10.53
N ALA A 234 -10.55 -10.07 9.35
CA ALA A 234 -9.91 -8.79 9.04
C ALA A 234 -10.78 -7.65 9.59
N ARG A 235 -10.20 -6.80 10.45
CA ARG A 235 -10.89 -5.68 11.09
C ARG A 235 -9.89 -4.63 11.58
N ASP A 236 -8.99 -4.23 10.69
CA ASP A 236 -7.79 -3.45 11.01
C ASP A 236 -7.64 -2.27 10.05
N VAL A 237 -6.78 -1.33 10.42
CA VAL A 237 -6.30 -0.30 9.48
C VAL A 237 -5.09 -0.88 8.75
N LEU A 238 -5.26 -1.12 7.45
CA LEU A 238 -4.27 -1.77 6.60
C LEU A 238 -3.94 -0.90 5.39
N ILE A 239 -2.71 -0.99 4.90
CA ILE A 239 -2.26 -0.29 3.71
C ILE A 239 -2.62 -1.12 2.47
N MET A 240 -3.50 -0.59 1.62
CA MET A 240 -3.92 -1.24 0.38
C MET A 240 -2.96 -0.93 -0.78
N PRO A 241 -2.87 -1.78 -1.82
CA PRO A 241 -2.09 -1.46 -3.02
C PRO A 241 -2.54 -0.15 -3.67
N ASP A 242 -3.86 0.01 -3.82
CA ASP A 242 -4.54 1.22 -4.29
C ASP A 242 -5.96 1.23 -3.68
N LYS A 243 -6.31 2.21 -2.84
CA LYS A 243 -7.62 2.18 -2.17
C LYS A 243 -8.84 2.42 -3.07
N TRP A 244 -8.63 2.77 -4.34
CA TRP A 244 -9.71 2.98 -5.32
C TRP A 244 -9.89 1.75 -6.20
N GLU A 245 -8.80 1.24 -6.75
CA GLU A 245 -8.85 0.12 -7.71
C GLU A 245 -8.66 -1.23 -7.05
N TYR A 246 -7.79 -1.28 -6.04
CA TYR A 246 -7.43 -2.50 -5.30
C TYR A 246 -7.64 -2.33 -3.78
N PRO A 247 -8.89 -2.06 -3.31
CA PRO A 247 -9.19 -1.82 -1.90
C PRO A 247 -9.25 -3.14 -1.08
N TRP A 248 -8.28 -4.01 -1.28
CA TRP A 248 -8.22 -5.35 -0.70
C TRP A 248 -6.78 -5.78 -0.38
N ILE A 249 -6.67 -6.78 0.49
CA ILE A 249 -5.39 -7.27 0.97
C ILE A 249 -4.75 -8.20 -0.06
N ALA A 250 -3.53 -7.89 -0.46
CA ALA A 250 -2.60 -8.80 -1.11
C ALA A 250 -1.41 -9.00 -0.16
N SER A 251 -1.14 -10.25 0.23
CA SER A 251 -0.20 -10.54 1.32
C SER A 251 1.24 -10.16 0.98
N TRP A 252 1.70 -10.41 -0.26
CA TRP A 252 3.05 -10.01 -0.66
C TRP A 252 3.19 -8.49 -0.87
N ASP A 253 2.19 -7.80 -1.43
CA ASP A 253 2.13 -6.33 -1.46
C ASP A 253 2.26 -5.76 -0.05
N SER A 254 1.48 -6.30 0.90
CA SER A 254 1.47 -5.86 2.29
C SER A 254 2.84 -6.00 2.96
N ALA A 255 3.63 -7.02 2.57
CA ALA A 255 5.01 -7.15 3.03
C ALA A 255 5.92 -6.02 2.49
N PHE A 256 5.76 -5.61 1.22
CA PHE A 256 6.45 -4.44 0.68
C PHE A 256 5.97 -3.11 1.29
N HIS A 257 4.67 -2.99 1.52
CA HIS A 257 4.09 -1.83 2.20
C HIS A 257 4.69 -1.68 3.59
N ALA A 258 4.82 -2.78 4.35
CA ALA A 258 5.42 -2.78 5.67
C ALA A 258 6.86 -2.25 5.66
N VAL A 259 7.68 -2.69 4.70
CA VAL A 259 9.07 -2.24 4.54
C VAL A 259 9.15 -0.74 4.26
N THR A 260 8.25 -0.22 3.41
CA THR A 260 8.23 1.22 3.11
C THR A 260 7.65 2.03 4.27
N ALA A 261 6.60 1.54 4.91
CA ALA A 261 5.96 2.17 6.06
C ALA A 261 6.95 2.34 7.23
N ALA A 262 7.90 1.42 7.38
CA ALA A 262 8.93 1.50 8.41
C ALA A 262 9.90 2.68 8.24
N LEU A 263 10.02 3.28 7.04
CA LEU A 263 10.74 4.55 6.86
C LEU A 263 10.05 5.73 7.55
N ILE A 264 8.74 5.62 7.76
CA ILE A 264 7.87 6.62 8.36
C ILE A 264 7.72 6.33 9.86
N ASP A 265 7.27 5.11 10.18
CA ASP A 265 7.09 4.59 11.54
C ASP A 265 7.26 3.06 11.52
N PRO A 266 8.33 2.52 12.15
CA PRO A 266 8.56 1.07 12.22
C PRO A 266 7.41 0.30 12.86
N GLN A 267 6.65 0.90 13.77
CA GLN A 267 5.50 0.25 14.40
C GLN A 267 4.35 0.07 13.40
N LEU A 268 4.12 1.04 12.51
CA LEU A 268 3.13 0.92 11.44
C LEU A 268 3.47 -0.26 10.52
N GLY A 269 4.74 -0.38 10.11
CA GLY A 269 5.21 -1.51 9.32
C GLY A 269 5.07 -2.85 10.05
N ALA A 270 5.40 -2.87 11.34
CA ALA A 270 5.25 -4.06 12.19
C ALA A 270 3.79 -4.52 12.28
N ASP A 271 2.84 -3.58 12.44
CA ASP A 271 1.42 -3.89 12.58
C ASP A 271 0.82 -4.49 11.29
N GLN A 272 1.29 -4.09 10.10
CA GLN A 272 0.88 -4.73 8.85
C GLN A 272 1.25 -6.23 8.84
N LEU A 273 2.49 -6.56 9.26
CA LEU A 273 2.97 -7.95 9.28
C LEU A 273 2.34 -8.78 10.42
N ARG A 274 2.07 -8.17 11.57
CA ARG A 274 1.34 -8.83 12.67
C ARG A 274 -0.01 -9.33 12.23
N PHE A 275 -0.77 -8.52 11.48
CA PHE A 275 -2.06 -8.94 10.97
C PHE A 275 -1.94 -10.19 10.07
N LEU A 276 -1.09 -10.13 9.03
CA LEU A 276 -0.93 -11.23 8.05
C LEU A 276 -0.50 -12.55 8.69
N LEU A 277 0.34 -12.49 9.72
CA LEU A 277 0.91 -13.64 10.42
C LEU A 277 0.18 -14.00 11.73
N SER A 278 -0.98 -13.38 11.98
CA SER A 278 -1.87 -13.73 13.08
C SER A 278 -2.83 -14.85 12.69
N ASP A 279 -3.47 -15.47 13.68
CA ASP A 279 -4.52 -16.47 13.50
C ASP A 279 -5.83 -15.90 12.91
N ARG A 280 -5.89 -14.58 12.68
CA ARG A 280 -6.98 -13.90 11.98
C ARG A 280 -6.84 -13.93 10.46
N TRP A 281 -5.66 -14.29 9.94
CA TRP A 281 -5.38 -14.40 8.51
C TRP A 281 -4.61 -15.69 8.17
N GLN A 282 -3.47 -15.93 8.83
CA GLN A 282 -2.70 -17.17 8.69
C GLN A 282 -3.49 -18.35 9.25
N GLN A 283 -3.51 -19.45 8.51
CA GLN A 283 -4.20 -20.68 8.89
C GLN A 283 -3.36 -21.55 9.85
N PRO A 284 -3.99 -22.46 10.62
CA PRO A 284 -3.29 -23.26 11.63
C PRO A 284 -2.17 -24.17 11.09
N ASP A 285 -2.25 -24.57 9.83
CA ASP A 285 -1.23 -25.35 9.12
C ASP A 285 -0.03 -24.50 8.65
N GLY A 286 -0.11 -23.18 8.76
CA GLY A 286 0.91 -22.23 8.32
C GLY A 286 0.63 -21.59 6.97
N HIS A 287 -0.43 -21.98 6.27
CA HIS A 287 -0.84 -21.34 5.02
C HIS A 287 -1.15 -19.85 5.24
N VAL A 288 -0.61 -18.98 4.37
CA VAL A 288 -0.92 -17.55 4.36
C VAL A 288 -1.68 -17.24 3.07
N PRO A 289 -2.99 -16.95 3.14
CA PRO A 289 -3.78 -16.64 1.95
C PRO A 289 -3.15 -15.49 1.13
N CYS A 290 -3.08 -15.64 -0.20
CA CYS A 290 -2.42 -14.68 -1.08
C CYS A 290 -3.20 -13.37 -1.23
N ALA A 291 -4.50 -13.45 -1.54
CA ALA A 291 -5.40 -12.30 -1.63
C ALA A 291 -6.86 -12.73 -1.39
N GLU A 292 -7.78 -11.80 -1.14
CA GLU A 292 -9.20 -12.12 -0.86
C GLU A 292 -9.90 -12.97 -1.95
N TRP A 293 -9.40 -12.93 -3.19
CA TRP A 293 -9.88 -13.68 -4.34
C TRP A 293 -8.98 -14.87 -4.71
N VAL A 294 -7.86 -15.05 -4.00
CA VAL A 294 -6.92 -16.18 -4.11
C VAL A 294 -6.57 -16.68 -2.70
N MET A 295 -7.58 -17.20 -2.01
CA MET A 295 -7.43 -17.60 -0.62
C MET A 295 -6.79 -18.97 -0.44
N ASP A 296 -6.78 -19.82 -1.47
CA ASP A 296 -6.33 -21.21 -1.44
C ASP A 296 -4.91 -21.43 -1.97
N ARG A 297 -4.22 -20.34 -2.35
CA ARG A 297 -2.87 -20.39 -2.91
C ARG A 297 -1.96 -19.38 -2.24
N GLU A 298 -0.67 -19.62 -2.40
CA GLU A 298 0.38 -18.78 -1.87
C GLU A 298 0.76 -17.65 -2.82
N CYS A 299 1.17 -16.55 -2.20
CA CYS A 299 1.94 -15.47 -2.82
C CYS A 299 3.45 -15.72 -2.54
N PRO A 300 4.39 -14.95 -3.12
CA PRO A 300 5.80 -15.03 -2.73
C PRO A 300 6.00 -14.90 -1.21
N PRO A 301 6.70 -15.84 -0.54
CA PRO A 301 6.78 -15.92 0.91
C PRO A 301 7.88 -15.01 1.47
N ILE A 302 7.81 -13.72 1.16
CA ILE A 302 8.83 -12.71 1.51
C ILE A 302 8.68 -12.16 2.93
N PHE A 303 7.87 -12.79 3.78
CA PHE A 303 7.50 -12.27 5.11
C PHE A 303 8.67 -12.21 6.10
N ALA A 304 9.60 -13.18 6.06
CA ALA A 304 10.79 -13.11 6.90
C ALA A 304 11.75 -11.99 6.49
N TRP A 305 11.90 -11.78 5.17
CA TRP A 305 12.64 -10.63 4.65
C TRP A 305 11.99 -9.33 5.11
N ALA A 306 10.68 -9.17 4.94
CA ALA A 306 9.98 -7.96 5.36
C ALA A 306 10.08 -7.73 6.87
N ALA A 307 9.91 -8.78 7.69
CA ALA A 307 10.07 -8.70 9.15
C ALA A 307 11.48 -8.25 9.55
N TRP A 308 12.51 -8.80 8.91
CA TRP A 308 13.90 -8.38 9.15
C TRP A 308 14.14 -6.92 8.75
N ARG A 309 13.63 -6.48 7.60
CA ARG A 309 13.77 -5.09 7.12
C ARG A 309 13.05 -4.08 8.00
N VAL A 310 11.86 -4.42 8.49
CA VAL A 310 11.12 -3.60 9.47
C VAL A 310 11.87 -3.53 10.81
N PHE A 311 12.48 -4.61 11.25
CA PHE A 311 13.35 -4.64 12.43
C PHE A 311 14.60 -3.75 12.26
N GLU A 312 15.29 -3.85 11.13
CA GLU A 312 16.44 -2.99 10.80
C GLU A 312 16.07 -1.50 10.76
N ALA A 313 14.85 -1.18 10.34
CA ALA A 313 14.32 0.18 10.31
C ALA A 313 13.97 0.74 11.71
N GLY A 314 14.01 -0.09 12.76
CA GLY A 314 13.89 0.34 14.16
C GLY A 314 12.70 -0.24 14.92
N ALA A 315 12.01 -1.25 14.40
CA ALA A 315 11.00 -1.97 15.19
C ALA A 315 11.66 -2.70 16.37
N GLU A 316 10.92 -2.87 17.47
CA GLU A 316 11.46 -3.48 18.69
C GLU A 316 11.79 -4.97 18.49
N ARG A 317 12.79 -5.49 19.22
CA ARG A 317 13.11 -6.93 19.19
C ARG A 317 11.91 -7.82 19.56
N ALA A 318 11.00 -7.33 20.40
CA ALA A 318 9.77 -8.03 20.75
C ALA A 318 8.88 -8.34 19.52
N PHE A 319 8.90 -7.49 18.48
CA PHE A 319 8.15 -7.72 17.25
C PHE A 319 8.65 -8.96 16.49
N VAL A 320 9.96 -9.12 16.30
CA VAL A 320 10.49 -10.30 15.61
C VAL A 320 10.36 -11.56 16.47
N GLU A 321 10.46 -11.44 17.79
CA GLU A 321 10.21 -12.54 18.74
C GLU A 321 8.76 -13.03 18.65
N GLU A 322 7.80 -12.11 18.54
CA GLU A 322 6.37 -12.39 18.36
C GLU A 322 6.07 -13.11 17.03
N LEU A 323 6.66 -12.64 15.92
CA LEU A 323 6.40 -13.20 14.59
C LEU A 323 7.12 -14.53 14.33
N TYR A 324 8.24 -14.80 15.01
CA TYR A 324 9.10 -15.94 14.71
C TYR A 324 8.34 -17.29 14.67
N PRO A 325 7.47 -17.65 15.63
CA PRO A 325 6.68 -18.87 15.54
C PRO A 325 5.75 -18.95 14.32
N SER A 326 5.14 -17.83 13.91
CA SER A 326 4.27 -17.78 12.72
C SER A 326 5.07 -17.94 11.42
N LEU A 327 6.25 -17.32 11.35
CA LEU A 327 7.18 -17.49 10.24
C LEU A 327 7.67 -18.93 10.15
N GLN A 328 7.97 -19.58 11.29
CA GLN A 328 8.36 -20.99 11.33
C GLN A 328 7.25 -21.91 10.83
N ARG A 329 5.99 -21.67 11.21
CA ARG A 329 4.84 -22.44 10.70
C ARG A 329 4.70 -22.27 9.19
N HIS A 330 4.78 -21.04 8.69
CA HIS A 330 4.70 -20.78 7.26
C HIS A 330 5.83 -21.47 6.48
N TYR A 331 7.06 -21.39 6.98
CA TYR A 331 8.19 -22.10 6.39
C TYR A 331 7.97 -23.63 6.36
N GLY A 332 7.40 -24.20 7.43
CA GLY A 332 7.02 -25.61 7.50
C GLY A 332 5.96 -25.99 6.47
N TYR A 333 4.90 -25.18 6.33
CA TYR A 333 3.84 -25.36 5.35
C TYR A 333 4.42 -25.49 3.92
N TRP A 334 5.34 -24.61 3.52
CA TRP A 334 5.97 -24.68 2.21
C TRP A 334 6.75 -25.97 1.97
N TRP A 335 7.45 -26.49 2.99
CA TRP A 335 8.13 -27.78 2.89
C TRP A 335 7.16 -28.97 2.75
N GLU A 336 6.02 -28.89 3.42
CA GLU A 336 5.03 -29.97 3.44
C GLU A 336 4.16 -30.00 2.17
N GLU A 337 3.66 -28.84 1.75
CA GLU A 337 2.61 -28.74 0.73
C GLU A 337 3.13 -28.30 -0.65
N LEU A 338 4.26 -27.60 -0.71
CA LEU A 338 4.73 -26.93 -1.93
C LEU A 338 6.04 -27.47 -2.50
N THR A 339 6.57 -28.56 -1.96
CA THR A 339 7.73 -29.25 -2.56
C THR A 339 7.33 -30.02 -3.81
N ILE A 340 8.21 -29.99 -4.82
CA ILE A 340 7.97 -30.72 -6.08
C ILE A 340 9.29 -31.21 -6.68
N GLY A 341 9.28 -32.40 -7.27
CA GLY A 341 10.46 -32.94 -7.95
C GLY A 341 11.62 -33.23 -6.98
N PRO A 342 12.89 -32.95 -7.39
CA PRO A 342 14.05 -33.07 -6.51
C PRO A 342 13.89 -32.32 -5.18
N ARG A 343 14.40 -32.91 -4.09
CA ARG A 343 14.36 -32.28 -2.77
C ARG A 343 15.06 -30.93 -2.80
N GLY A 344 14.39 -29.91 -2.27
CA GLY A 344 14.87 -28.52 -2.28
C GLY A 344 14.27 -27.67 -3.40
N LEU A 345 13.44 -28.25 -4.28
CA LEU A 345 12.67 -27.51 -5.26
C LEU A 345 11.20 -27.38 -4.87
N PHE A 346 10.62 -26.25 -5.23
CA PHE A 346 9.28 -25.85 -4.84
C PHE A 346 8.44 -25.42 -6.04
N THR A 347 7.13 -25.43 -5.84
CA THR A 347 6.14 -24.86 -6.73
C THR A 347 5.26 -23.89 -5.94
N GLY A 348 4.66 -22.91 -6.58
CA GLY A 348 3.73 -21.98 -5.93
C GLY A 348 2.67 -21.45 -6.87
N GLY A 349 2.53 -22.03 -8.07
CA GLY A 349 1.50 -21.67 -9.04
C GLY A 349 1.58 -20.21 -9.48
N PHE A 350 0.74 -19.38 -8.85
CA PHE A 350 0.46 -17.96 -9.16
C PHE A 350 1.65 -17.02 -8.89
N MET A 351 2.32 -17.16 -7.74
CA MET A 351 3.52 -16.40 -7.34
C MET A 351 3.48 -14.87 -7.57
N GLY A 352 2.28 -14.27 -7.62
CA GLY A 352 2.09 -12.83 -7.82
C GLY A 352 2.41 -12.30 -9.22
N MET A 353 2.75 -13.18 -10.18
CA MET A 353 3.20 -12.80 -11.53
C MET A 353 2.37 -13.48 -12.61
N ASP A 354 1.11 -13.09 -12.69
CA ASP A 354 -0.04 -13.80 -13.25
C ASP A 354 0.14 -14.33 -14.67
N ASN A 355 0.69 -13.51 -15.57
CA ASN A 355 0.81 -13.83 -16.99
C ASN A 355 2.24 -14.18 -17.40
N LEU A 356 3.17 -14.36 -16.46
CA LEU A 356 4.49 -14.91 -16.80
C LEU A 356 4.34 -16.31 -17.41
N PRO A 357 4.96 -16.60 -18.57
CA PRO A 357 4.79 -17.88 -19.23
C PRO A 357 5.47 -18.98 -18.41
N ARG A 358 4.71 -20.02 -18.05
CA ARG A 358 5.22 -21.17 -17.28
C ARG A 358 4.56 -22.48 -17.71
N PRO A 359 5.20 -23.62 -17.46
CA PRO A 359 4.56 -24.93 -17.59
C PRO A 359 3.41 -25.10 -16.59
N THR A 360 2.46 -25.98 -16.89
CA THR A 360 1.31 -26.27 -16.00
C THR A 360 1.75 -26.84 -14.64
N ALA A 361 2.78 -27.69 -14.61
CA ALA A 361 3.32 -28.29 -13.39
C ALA A 361 4.84 -28.15 -13.39
N ALA A 362 5.34 -27.16 -12.63
CA ALA A 362 6.76 -26.81 -12.66
C ALA A 362 7.38 -26.78 -11.27
N ALA A 363 8.62 -27.27 -11.18
CA ALA A 363 9.56 -26.83 -10.17
C ALA A 363 10.01 -25.43 -10.58
N GLN A 364 9.59 -24.43 -9.82
CA GLN A 364 9.72 -23.03 -10.20
C GLN A 364 11.02 -22.43 -9.62
N ALA A 365 11.77 -21.72 -10.44
CA ALA A 365 13.06 -21.14 -10.04
C ALA A 365 12.88 -20.04 -8.98
N ASP A 366 11.84 -19.23 -9.10
CA ASP A 366 11.49 -18.21 -8.13
C ASP A 366 10.92 -18.80 -6.84
N ALA A 367 9.95 -19.71 -6.90
CA ALA A 367 9.41 -20.34 -5.68
C ALA A 367 10.52 -20.98 -4.83
N SER A 368 11.44 -21.68 -5.50
CA SER A 368 12.59 -22.31 -4.84
C SER A 368 13.57 -21.27 -4.29
N ALA A 369 13.89 -20.23 -5.05
CA ALA A 369 14.78 -19.17 -4.59
C ALA A 369 14.18 -18.32 -3.47
N TRP A 370 12.86 -18.07 -3.46
CA TRP A 370 12.19 -17.41 -2.34
C TRP A 370 12.30 -18.23 -1.06
N MET A 371 12.23 -19.56 -1.14
CA MET A 371 12.45 -20.44 0.02
C MET A 371 13.91 -20.45 0.49
N ALA A 372 14.88 -20.25 -0.41
CA ALA A 372 16.26 -20.00 -0.01
C ALA A 372 16.38 -18.66 0.73
N LEU A 373 15.83 -17.57 0.19
CA LEU A 373 15.80 -16.27 0.87
C LEU A 373 15.14 -16.37 2.25
N PHE A 374 13.98 -17.04 2.34
CA PHE A 374 13.26 -17.24 3.60
C PHE A 374 14.13 -18.01 4.61
N ALA A 375 14.82 -19.07 4.20
CA ALA A 375 15.76 -19.78 5.06
C ALA A 375 16.90 -18.86 5.55
N ALA A 376 17.47 -18.03 4.68
CA ALA A 376 18.51 -17.08 5.07
C ALA A 376 18.02 -16.06 6.11
N GLU A 377 16.83 -15.50 5.92
CA GLU A 377 16.26 -14.50 6.84
C GLU A 377 15.80 -15.14 8.16
N LEU A 378 15.26 -16.37 8.14
CA LEU A 378 14.98 -17.14 9.36
C LEU A 378 16.27 -17.46 10.14
N ALA A 379 17.38 -17.72 9.46
CA ALA A 379 18.66 -17.91 10.14
C ALA A 379 19.10 -16.64 10.88
N ARG A 380 18.95 -15.46 10.26
CA ARG A 380 19.27 -14.17 10.87
C ARG A 380 18.37 -13.87 12.08
N ILE A 381 17.05 -14.07 11.93
CA ILE A 381 16.09 -13.91 13.04
C ILE A 381 16.43 -14.88 14.17
N ALA A 382 16.72 -16.15 13.86
CA ALA A 382 17.07 -17.15 14.87
C ALA A 382 18.36 -16.78 15.63
N ASP A 383 19.39 -16.27 14.95
CA ASP A 383 20.59 -15.77 15.61
C ASP A 383 20.30 -14.59 16.56
N GLU A 384 19.52 -13.61 16.11
CA GLU A 384 19.10 -12.44 16.91
C GLU A 384 18.30 -12.85 18.16
N LEU A 385 17.52 -13.92 18.04
CA LEU A 385 16.75 -14.49 19.14
C LEU A 385 17.55 -15.47 20.02
N GLY A 386 18.77 -15.84 19.61
CA GLY A 386 19.64 -16.77 20.34
C GLY A 386 19.33 -18.26 20.10
N ASP A 387 18.51 -18.59 19.11
CA ASP A 387 18.18 -19.96 18.68
C ASP A 387 19.20 -20.46 17.63
N HIS A 388 20.47 -20.56 18.04
CA HIS A 388 21.56 -20.90 17.12
C HIS A 388 21.41 -22.27 16.46
N ALA A 389 20.73 -23.23 17.12
CA ALA A 389 20.48 -24.55 16.54
C ALA A 389 19.49 -24.47 15.36
N ALA A 390 18.44 -23.67 15.48
CA ALA A 390 17.57 -23.39 14.35
C ALA A 390 18.30 -22.59 13.26
N ALA A 391 19.11 -21.60 13.63
CA ALA A 391 19.91 -20.84 12.67
C ALA A 391 20.84 -21.74 11.84
N GLU A 392 21.54 -22.69 12.45
CA GLU A 392 22.35 -23.69 11.74
C GLU A 392 21.52 -24.56 10.80
N ARG A 393 20.33 -25.01 11.24
CA ARG A 393 19.40 -25.75 10.38
C ARG A 393 18.99 -24.94 9.16
N TYR A 394 18.57 -23.68 9.35
CA TYR A 394 18.13 -22.84 8.25
C TYR A 394 19.26 -22.51 7.26
N ARG A 395 20.50 -22.34 7.71
CA ARG A 395 21.67 -22.21 6.81
C ARG A 395 21.92 -23.50 6.02
N ALA A 396 21.71 -24.67 6.63
CA ALA A 396 21.80 -25.94 5.93
C ALA A 396 20.68 -26.10 4.89
N ASP A 397 19.45 -25.72 5.22
CA ASP A 397 18.32 -25.72 4.30
C ASP A 397 18.56 -24.76 3.13
N HIS A 398 19.03 -23.54 3.38
CA HIS A 398 19.45 -22.58 2.35
C HIS A 398 20.46 -23.21 1.37
N THR A 399 21.49 -23.88 1.90
CA THR A 399 22.52 -24.54 1.08
C THR A 399 21.92 -25.67 0.24
N MET A 400 21.05 -26.49 0.83
CA MET A 400 20.38 -27.58 0.11
C MET A 400 19.47 -27.06 -1.02
N ILE A 401 18.72 -25.98 -0.78
CA ILE A 401 17.88 -25.35 -1.81
C ILE A 401 18.77 -24.74 -2.90
N ALA A 402 19.86 -24.06 -2.53
CA ALA A 402 20.82 -23.49 -3.46
C ALA A 402 21.41 -24.57 -4.38
N ASP A 403 21.85 -25.70 -3.82
CA ASP A 403 22.37 -26.83 -4.59
C ASP A 403 21.31 -27.36 -5.57
N ALA A 404 20.07 -27.59 -5.10
CA ALA A 404 18.98 -28.08 -5.94
C ALA A 404 18.65 -27.13 -7.11
N VAL A 405 18.56 -25.82 -6.84
CA VAL A 405 18.33 -24.80 -7.88
C VAL A 405 19.48 -24.80 -8.89
N ASN A 406 20.72 -24.87 -8.41
CA ASN A 406 21.90 -24.83 -9.27
C ASN A 406 22.11 -26.10 -10.10
N ASP A 407 21.68 -27.26 -9.60
CA ASP A 407 21.82 -28.54 -10.29
C ASP A 407 20.70 -28.78 -11.32
N HIS A 408 19.50 -28.27 -11.05
CA HIS A 408 18.31 -28.63 -11.82
C HIS A 408 17.70 -27.50 -12.65
N LEU A 409 17.88 -26.24 -12.24
CA LEU A 409 17.18 -25.11 -12.85
C LEU A 409 18.08 -24.19 -13.68
N TRP A 410 19.39 -24.50 -13.75
CA TRP A 410 20.35 -23.77 -14.58
C TRP A 410 20.51 -24.38 -15.96
N ASP A 411 20.49 -23.54 -17.00
CA ASP A 411 20.85 -23.93 -18.36
C ASP A 411 22.24 -23.35 -18.71
N ASP A 412 23.23 -24.23 -18.92
CA ASP A 412 24.60 -23.80 -19.25
C ASP A 412 24.75 -23.27 -20.68
N GLU A 413 23.88 -23.65 -21.61
CA GLU A 413 23.90 -23.11 -22.98
C GLU A 413 23.41 -21.65 -22.98
N ARG A 414 22.33 -21.38 -22.24
CA ARG A 414 21.67 -20.08 -22.20
C ARG A 414 22.20 -19.14 -21.11
N GLY A 415 22.92 -19.68 -20.14
CA GLY A 415 23.52 -18.95 -19.04
C GLY A 415 22.50 -18.32 -18.10
N PHE A 416 21.39 -19.01 -17.81
CA PHE A 416 20.28 -18.45 -17.03
C PHE A 416 19.49 -19.54 -16.28
N TYR A 417 18.67 -19.13 -15.31
CA TYR A 417 17.79 -20.03 -14.55
C TYR A 417 16.38 -20.07 -15.13
N PHE A 418 15.74 -21.23 -15.09
CA PHE A 418 14.44 -21.48 -15.68
C PHE A 418 13.61 -22.44 -14.85
N ASP A 419 12.29 -22.36 -15.02
CA ASP A 419 11.36 -23.34 -14.46
C ASP A 419 11.58 -24.70 -15.12
N LEU A 420 11.56 -25.77 -14.33
CA LEU A 420 11.63 -27.15 -14.82
C LEU A 420 10.21 -27.72 -14.93
N ASP A 421 9.78 -28.01 -16.15
CA ASP A 421 8.56 -28.77 -16.40
C ASP A 421 8.73 -30.20 -15.89
N THR A 422 8.00 -30.54 -14.83
CA THR A 422 8.10 -31.85 -14.17
C THR A 422 7.45 -32.97 -14.98
N GLY A 423 6.57 -32.64 -15.92
CA GLY A 423 5.95 -33.62 -16.81
C GLY A 423 6.86 -34.02 -17.98
N THR A 424 7.69 -33.09 -18.48
CA THR A 424 8.59 -33.33 -19.61
C THR A 424 10.07 -33.45 -19.23
N GLU A 425 10.42 -33.13 -17.99
CA GLU A 425 11.79 -33.03 -17.46
C GLU A 425 12.66 -32.07 -18.28
N ARG A 426 12.06 -30.98 -18.77
CA ARG A 426 12.74 -29.96 -19.58
C ARG A 426 12.59 -28.58 -18.97
N LEU A 427 13.64 -27.79 -19.11
CA LEU A 427 13.61 -26.38 -18.74
C LEU A 427 12.70 -25.60 -19.70
N PHE A 428 11.88 -24.71 -19.13
CA PHE A 428 11.07 -23.76 -19.85
C PHE A 428 11.89 -22.49 -20.11
N THR A 429 12.55 -22.45 -21.26
CA THR A 429 13.65 -21.52 -21.53
C THR A 429 13.20 -20.13 -21.98
N VAL A 430 12.33 -19.48 -21.21
CA VAL A 430 11.98 -18.05 -21.38
C VAL A 430 12.58 -17.28 -20.22
N ARG A 431 13.47 -16.33 -20.53
CA ARG A 431 14.12 -15.51 -19.50
C ARG A 431 13.14 -14.47 -18.98
N SER A 432 12.99 -14.41 -17.66
CA SER A 432 12.08 -13.51 -16.95
C SER A 432 12.60 -13.24 -15.53
N TYR A 433 11.87 -12.42 -14.77
CA TYR A 433 12.10 -12.25 -13.33
C TYR A 433 12.22 -13.57 -12.57
N THR A 434 11.51 -14.62 -13.00
CA THR A 434 11.58 -15.95 -12.39
C THR A 434 13.03 -16.47 -12.28
N GLY A 435 13.81 -16.29 -13.34
CA GLY A 435 15.22 -16.70 -13.38
C GLY A 435 16.20 -15.75 -12.71
N LEU A 436 15.72 -14.59 -12.23
CA LEU A 436 16.53 -13.60 -11.51
C LEU A 436 16.39 -13.70 -9.98
N ILE A 437 15.34 -14.34 -9.47
CA ILE A 437 15.17 -14.52 -8.01
C ILE A 437 16.31 -15.32 -7.37
N PRO A 438 16.98 -16.30 -8.03
CA PRO A 438 18.20 -16.90 -7.49
C PRO A 438 19.31 -15.88 -7.17
N LEU A 439 19.42 -14.77 -7.93
CA LEU A 439 20.35 -13.68 -7.61
C LEU A 439 19.89 -12.94 -6.35
N VAL A 440 18.59 -12.63 -6.25
CA VAL A 440 18.00 -12.00 -5.05
C VAL A 440 18.24 -12.82 -3.79
N ALA A 441 18.10 -14.14 -3.89
CA ALA A 441 18.33 -15.05 -2.78
C ALA A 441 19.82 -15.29 -2.46
N GLY A 442 20.76 -14.74 -3.25
CA GLY A 442 22.20 -14.90 -3.02
C GLY A 442 22.73 -16.31 -3.28
N ILE A 443 22.04 -17.10 -4.13
CA ILE A 443 22.37 -18.51 -4.40
C ILE A 443 23.03 -18.74 -5.77
N VAL A 444 23.33 -17.67 -6.52
CA VAL A 444 24.08 -17.77 -7.79
C VAL A 444 25.57 -17.96 -7.49
N PRO A 445 26.21 -19.04 -7.94
CA PRO A 445 27.62 -19.28 -7.66
C PRO A 445 28.52 -18.32 -8.47
N PRO A 446 29.73 -18.01 -7.97
CA PRO A 446 30.60 -16.98 -8.55
C PRO A 446 30.98 -17.19 -10.03
N ASP A 447 31.00 -18.42 -10.52
CA ASP A 447 31.33 -18.76 -11.91
C ASP A 447 30.17 -18.51 -12.90
N ARG A 448 28.92 -18.51 -12.39
CA ARG A 448 27.71 -18.23 -13.19
C ARG A 448 27.30 -16.77 -13.15
N LEU A 449 27.64 -16.08 -12.06
CA LEU A 449 27.30 -14.68 -11.81
C LEU A 449 27.60 -13.74 -13.00
N PRO A 450 28.78 -13.79 -13.67
CA PRO A 450 29.04 -12.93 -14.82
C PRO A 450 27.99 -13.05 -15.94
N ARG A 451 27.45 -14.25 -16.19
CA ARG A 451 26.45 -14.47 -17.25
C ARG A 451 25.10 -13.82 -16.91
N ILE A 452 24.69 -13.86 -15.64
CA ILE A 452 23.49 -13.16 -15.17
C ILE A 452 23.70 -11.65 -15.26
N LEU A 453 24.85 -11.15 -14.81
CA LEU A 453 25.18 -9.73 -14.85
C LEU A 453 25.27 -9.19 -16.27
N ASP A 454 25.82 -9.96 -17.22
CA ASP A 454 25.84 -9.60 -18.64
C ASP A 454 24.41 -9.50 -19.20
N ALA A 455 23.53 -10.45 -18.87
CA ALA A 455 22.12 -10.39 -19.29
C ALA A 455 21.40 -9.17 -18.70
N LEU A 456 21.65 -8.82 -17.42
CA LEU A 456 21.06 -7.65 -16.78
C LEU A 456 21.56 -6.32 -17.36
N ARG A 457 22.77 -6.27 -17.92
CA ARG A 457 23.33 -5.08 -18.58
C ARG A 457 22.86 -4.90 -20.02
N ASP A 458 22.39 -5.97 -20.63
CA ASP A 458 22.02 -5.97 -22.03
C ASP A 458 20.68 -5.26 -22.24
N GLU A 459 20.71 -4.15 -22.96
CA GLU A 459 19.53 -3.33 -23.25
C GLU A 459 18.56 -4.02 -24.24
N ASP A 460 19.05 -4.99 -25.02
CA ASP A 460 18.25 -5.83 -25.91
C ASP A 460 17.59 -7.02 -25.17
N ILE A 461 17.91 -7.20 -23.87
CA ILE A 461 17.36 -8.26 -23.01
C ILE A 461 16.58 -7.64 -21.85
N PHE A 462 17.27 -7.05 -20.87
CA PHE A 462 16.66 -6.69 -19.59
C PHE A 462 16.76 -5.21 -19.26
N LEU A 463 17.89 -4.55 -19.53
CA LEU A 463 18.09 -3.16 -19.09
C LEU A 463 17.25 -2.19 -19.92
N SER A 464 16.32 -1.50 -19.29
CA SER A 464 15.45 -0.50 -19.92
C SER A 464 15.66 0.90 -19.36
N VAL A 465 14.90 1.86 -19.86
CA VAL A 465 14.86 3.24 -19.33
C VAL A 465 14.40 3.31 -17.88
N GLY A 466 13.60 2.34 -17.43
CA GLY A 466 12.99 2.33 -16.10
C GLY A 466 13.58 1.32 -15.13
N GLY A 467 14.59 0.52 -15.53
CA GLY A 467 15.17 -0.54 -14.69
C GLY A 467 15.31 -1.86 -15.45
N ILE A 468 15.09 -2.99 -14.80
CA ILE A 468 15.13 -4.33 -15.37
C ILE A 468 13.72 -4.76 -15.79
N ARG A 469 13.51 -5.10 -17.06
CA ARG A 469 12.25 -5.63 -17.61
C ARG A 469 11.85 -6.96 -16.96
N SER A 470 10.54 -7.19 -16.83
CA SER A 470 9.99 -8.44 -16.29
C SER A 470 10.25 -9.68 -17.16
N LEU A 471 10.48 -9.46 -18.46
CA LEU A 471 10.74 -10.48 -19.47
C LEU A 471 11.85 -10.03 -20.41
N ASP A 472 12.63 -10.97 -20.92
CA ASP A 472 13.62 -10.75 -21.99
C ASP A 472 12.97 -10.12 -23.23
N ALA A 473 13.43 -8.92 -23.60
CA ALA A 473 12.90 -8.11 -24.70
C ALA A 473 13.06 -8.76 -26.08
N SER A 474 13.97 -9.72 -26.22
CA SER A 474 14.13 -10.50 -27.45
C SER A 474 13.10 -11.64 -27.60
N SER A 475 12.32 -11.89 -26.55
CA SER A 475 11.30 -12.94 -26.53
C SER A 475 10.16 -12.65 -27.51
N PRO A 476 9.65 -13.65 -28.25
CA PRO A 476 8.51 -13.46 -29.16
C PRO A 476 7.19 -13.16 -28.44
N VAL A 477 7.15 -13.27 -27.11
CA VAL A 477 5.97 -12.95 -26.28
C VAL A 477 6.19 -11.69 -25.44
N TYR A 478 7.23 -10.91 -25.73
CA TYR A 478 7.49 -9.62 -25.07
C TYR A 478 6.38 -8.61 -25.40
N GLU A 479 5.79 -8.03 -24.36
CA GLU A 479 4.77 -6.98 -24.43
C GLU A 479 5.18 -5.89 -23.43
N PRO A 480 5.81 -4.78 -23.86
CA PRO A 480 6.38 -3.77 -22.96
C PRO A 480 5.32 -2.95 -22.20
N GLY A 481 4.10 -2.84 -22.74
CA GLY A 481 3.04 -1.96 -22.24
C GLY A 481 1.89 -2.69 -21.55
N TYR A 482 0.65 -2.29 -21.80
CA TYR A 482 -0.53 -3.05 -21.36
C TYR A 482 -0.61 -4.42 -22.04
N ALA A 483 -1.05 -5.44 -21.28
CA ALA A 483 -1.26 -6.77 -21.84
C ALA A 483 -2.35 -6.74 -22.93
N GLY A 484 -2.08 -7.32 -24.10
CA GLY A 484 -3.04 -7.38 -25.21
C GLY A 484 -4.27 -8.27 -24.96
N ARG A 485 -4.32 -8.99 -23.83
CA ARG A 485 -5.28 -10.08 -23.56
C ARG A 485 -6.31 -9.79 -22.45
N GLY A 486 -6.49 -8.53 -22.04
CA GLY A 486 -7.53 -8.15 -21.08
C GLY A 486 -7.24 -8.62 -19.65
N VAL A 487 -5.96 -8.71 -19.29
CA VAL A 487 -5.47 -8.88 -17.91
C VAL A 487 -5.12 -7.49 -17.40
N ASN A 488 -5.46 -7.15 -16.15
CA ASN A 488 -5.19 -5.82 -15.59
C ASN A 488 -3.67 -5.57 -15.42
N SER A 489 -2.93 -6.60 -15.03
CA SER A 489 -1.48 -6.56 -14.79
C SER A 489 -0.70 -7.25 -15.92
N ASN A 490 0.49 -6.72 -16.26
CA ASN A 490 1.36 -7.30 -17.29
C ASN A 490 2.81 -7.54 -16.83
N TRP A 491 3.23 -8.80 -16.84
CA TRP A 491 4.58 -9.26 -16.49
C TRP A 491 5.40 -9.72 -17.71
N LEU A 492 4.94 -9.41 -18.92
CA LEU A 492 5.60 -9.82 -20.18
C LEU A 492 6.59 -8.79 -20.71
N GLY A 493 7.08 -7.88 -19.87
CA GLY A 493 7.99 -6.84 -20.32
C GLY A 493 8.10 -5.61 -19.41
N PRO A 494 7.01 -5.10 -18.80
CA PRO A 494 7.08 -3.90 -17.97
C PRO A 494 8.04 -4.03 -16.79
N VAL A 495 8.44 -2.89 -16.24
CA VAL A 495 9.28 -2.78 -15.05
C VAL A 495 8.40 -2.63 -13.81
N TRP A 496 8.64 -3.49 -12.81
CA TRP A 496 7.91 -3.50 -11.54
C TRP A 496 8.84 -3.10 -10.40
N VAL A 497 8.59 -1.95 -9.78
CA VAL A 497 9.37 -1.37 -8.68
C VAL A 497 9.72 -2.36 -7.55
N PRO A 498 8.83 -3.25 -7.06
CA PRO A 498 9.18 -4.18 -5.97
C PRO A 498 10.35 -5.09 -6.32
N LEU A 499 10.40 -5.60 -7.55
CA LEU A 499 11.50 -6.48 -7.99
C LEU A 499 12.79 -5.68 -8.21
N GLN A 500 12.69 -4.40 -8.57
CA GLN A 500 13.87 -3.55 -8.73
C GLN A 500 14.61 -3.33 -7.40
N LEU A 501 13.88 -3.06 -6.31
CA LEU A 501 14.51 -2.91 -4.99
C LEU A 501 15.27 -4.18 -4.61
N LEU A 502 14.63 -5.34 -4.74
CA LEU A 502 15.23 -6.63 -4.39
C LEU A 502 16.48 -6.93 -5.25
N LEU A 503 16.44 -6.62 -6.55
CA LEU A 503 17.58 -6.78 -7.45
C LEU A 503 18.72 -5.82 -7.09
N VAL A 504 18.40 -4.54 -6.83
CA VAL A 504 19.38 -3.53 -6.42
C VAL A 504 20.07 -3.97 -5.13
N ASP A 505 19.31 -4.40 -4.12
CA ASP A 505 19.85 -4.87 -2.83
C ASP A 505 20.80 -6.06 -3.02
N ALA A 506 20.43 -7.03 -3.86
CA ALA A 506 21.28 -8.18 -4.17
C ALA A 506 22.56 -7.78 -4.95
N LEU A 507 22.48 -6.75 -5.79
CA LEU A 507 23.59 -6.29 -6.61
C LEU A 507 24.60 -5.40 -5.85
N VAL A 508 24.22 -4.78 -4.72
CA VAL A 508 25.11 -3.86 -3.98
C VAL A 508 26.48 -4.48 -3.66
N GLU A 509 26.51 -5.75 -3.28
CA GLU A 509 27.75 -6.44 -2.89
C GLU A 509 28.53 -7.02 -4.07
N VAL A 510 27.82 -7.43 -5.13
CA VAL A 510 28.42 -8.18 -6.25
C VAL A 510 28.72 -7.31 -7.47
N ASP A 511 27.93 -6.26 -7.69
CA ASP A 511 28.07 -5.30 -8.77
C ASP A 511 27.48 -3.92 -8.41
N PRO A 512 28.12 -3.18 -7.49
CA PRO A 512 27.60 -1.89 -7.03
C PRO A 512 27.40 -0.86 -8.14
N THR A 513 28.12 -0.98 -9.27
CA THR A 513 27.94 -0.07 -10.42
C THR A 513 26.61 -0.33 -11.11
N LEU A 514 26.30 -1.60 -11.39
CA LEU A 514 25.00 -1.97 -11.97
C LEU A 514 23.85 -1.71 -11.00
N ALA A 515 24.05 -1.97 -9.70
CA ALA A 515 23.07 -1.64 -8.66
C ALA A 515 22.70 -0.15 -8.68
N MET A 516 23.70 0.74 -8.78
CA MET A 516 23.49 2.18 -8.86
C MET A 516 22.79 2.58 -10.17
N GLU A 517 23.19 1.99 -11.31
CA GLU A 517 22.57 2.28 -12.59
C GLU A 517 21.08 1.92 -12.61
N ILE A 518 20.71 0.73 -12.13
CA ILE A 518 19.30 0.30 -12.06
C ILE A 518 18.52 1.23 -11.12
N ARG A 519 19.07 1.51 -9.93
CA ARG A 519 18.45 2.43 -8.95
C ARG A 519 18.15 3.79 -9.57
N GLU A 520 19.13 4.41 -10.22
CA GLU A 520 18.98 5.72 -10.84
C GLU A 520 17.96 5.71 -11.99
N ARG A 521 17.97 4.68 -12.84
CA ARG A 521 16.97 4.52 -13.90
C ARG A 521 15.55 4.42 -13.33
N VAL A 522 15.34 3.63 -12.28
CA VAL A 522 14.03 3.50 -11.62
C VAL A 522 13.59 4.81 -11.00
N VAL A 523 14.44 5.44 -10.17
CA VAL A 523 14.11 6.69 -9.47
C VAL A 523 13.80 7.80 -10.48
N ALA A 524 14.63 7.97 -11.50
CA ALA A 524 14.42 8.98 -12.54
C ALA A 524 13.15 8.74 -13.36
N ASN A 525 12.83 7.47 -13.66
CA ASN A 525 11.61 7.13 -14.39
C ASN A 525 10.35 7.44 -13.57
N VAL A 526 10.31 6.99 -12.31
CA VAL A 526 9.19 7.28 -11.40
C VAL A 526 9.05 8.78 -11.16
N GLU A 527 10.16 9.51 -10.98
CA GLU A 527 10.14 10.96 -10.79
C GLU A 527 9.60 11.69 -12.01
N ARG A 528 10.02 11.30 -13.22
CA ARG A 528 9.51 11.87 -14.48
C ARG A 528 8.00 11.66 -14.58
N GLU A 529 7.53 10.42 -14.45
CA GLU A 529 6.10 10.11 -14.57
C GLU A 529 5.27 10.85 -13.51
N TRP A 530 5.77 10.94 -12.27
CA TRP A 530 5.10 11.71 -11.23
C TRP A 530 5.06 13.21 -11.54
N LEU A 531 6.14 13.82 -12.03
CA LEU A 531 6.16 15.24 -12.39
C LEU A 531 5.24 15.56 -13.57
N GLU A 532 5.09 14.64 -14.52
CA GLU A 532 4.25 14.81 -15.71
C GLU A 532 2.76 14.57 -15.43
N THR A 533 2.45 13.54 -14.62
CA THR A 533 1.06 13.07 -14.43
C THR A 533 0.48 13.41 -13.06
N GLY A 534 1.32 13.71 -12.08
CA GLY A 534 0.94 13.82 -10.67
C GLY A 534 0.65 12.47 -10.00
N ARG A 535 0.93 11.34 -10.66
CA ARG A 535 0.56 9.98 -10.24
C ARG A 535 1.75 9.06 -9.99
N LEU A 536 1.51 8.02 -9.20
CA LEU A 536 2.38 6.86 -9.05
C LEU A 536 1.62 5.64 -9.59
N TRP A 537 2.31 4.79 -10.33
CA TRP A 537 1.70 3.76 -11.16
C TRP A 537 2.05 2.35 -10.68
N GLU A 538 1.23 1.37 -11.04
CA GLU A 538 1.42 -0.05 -10.71
C GLU A 538 2.75 -0.60 -11.26
N TYR A 539 3.01 -0.33 -12.55
CA TYR A 539 4.21 -0.70 -13.28
C TYR A 539 4.51 0.33 -14.38
N TYR A 540 5.66 0.18 -15.02
CA TYR A 540 6.13 1.11 -16.05
C TYR A 540 6.47 0.38 -17.35
N ASP A 541 6.14 0.97 -18.49
CA ASP A 541 6.39 0.40 -19.81
C ASP A 541 7.87 0.02 -19.96
N GLY A 542 8.11 -1.19 -20.45
CA GLY A 542 9.44 -1.78 -20.57
C GLY A 542 10.36 -1.04 -21.54
N ASP A 543 9.84 -0.25 -22.48
CA ASP A 543 10.63 0.44 -23.50
C ASP A 543 10.57 1.97 -23.37
N THR A 544 9.39 2.52 -23.06
CA THR A 544 9.16 3.97 -22.97
C THR A 544 9.28 4.49 -21.53
N GLY A 545 9.04 3.64 -20.54
CA GLY A 545 8.96 4.01 -19.14
C GLY A 545 7.66 4.72 -18.73
N GLU A 546 6.66 4.81 -19.61
CA GLU A 546 5.32 5.35 -19.33
C GLU A 546 4.67 4.61 -18.15
N GLY A 547 4.00 5.32 -17.25
CA GLY A 547 3.24 4.72 -16.15
C GLY A 547 1.99 3.98 -16.63
N LEU A 548 1.78 2.75 -16.12
CA LEU A 548 0.71 1.85 -16.54
C LEU A 548 0.02 1.17 -15.34
N GLY A 549 -1.18 0.66 -15.57
CA GLY A 549 -2.00 0.01 -14.54
C GLY A 549 -2.70 1.04 -13.64
N ALA A 550 -2.89 0.69 -12.37
CA ALA A 550 -3.53 1.59 -11.41
C ALA A 550 -2.71 2.89 -11.19
N ASP A 551 -3.39 4.04 -11.18
CA ASP A 551 -2.80 5.40 -11.23
C ASP A 551 -2.74 6.12 -9.87
N ALA A 552 -3.16 5.44 -8.80
CA ALA A 552 -2.92 5.83 -7.42
C ALA A 552 -2.19 4.71 -6.65
N GLN A 553 -1.49 3.85 -7.38
CA GLN A 553 -0.74 2.75 -6.82
C GLN A 553 0.57 3.22 -6.22
N ALA A 554 0.45 3.70 -4.99
CA ALA A 554 1.57 3.92 -4.09
C ALA A 554 1.62 2.86 -2.98
N GLY A 555 1.08 1.67 -3.24
CA GLY A 555 1.36 0.47 -2.47
C GLY A 555 2.84 0.09 -2.58
N TRP A 556 3.20 -0.80 -3.50
CA TRP A 556 4.61 -1.18 -3.66
C TRP A 556 5.46 -0.12 -4.38
N THR A 557 4.87 0.79 -5.18
CA THR A 557 5.67 1.78 -5.93
C THR A 557 6.30 2.79 -4.98
N ALA A 558 5.75 2.91 -3.77
CA ALA A 558 6.36 3.69 -2.70
C ALA A 558 7.74 3.16 -2.26
N LEU A 559 8.13 1.93 -2.59
CA LEU A 559 9.49 1.41 -2.39
C LEU A 559 10.57 2.25 -3.11
N VAL A 560 10.20 3.10 -4.07
CA VAL A 560 11.12 4.12 -4.60
C VAL A 560 11.69 5.01 -3.48
N ALA A 561 10.95 5.22 -2.38
CA ALA A 561 11.44 5.92 -1.20
C ALA A 561 12.58 5.16 -0.52
N ASN A 562 12.52 3.83 -0.42
CA ASN A 562 13.63 3.01 0.07
C ASN A 562 14.86 3.15 -0.83
N MET A 563 14.67 3.07 -2.16
CA MET A 563 15.76 3.26 -3.11
C MET A 563 16.43 4.64 -2.99
N ILE A 564 15.66 5.71 -2.79
CA ILE A 564 16.20 7.06 -2.56
C ILE A 564 16.93 7.14 -1.21
N ALA A 565 16.32 6.64 -0.12
CA ALA A 565 16.90 6.69 1.22
C ALA A 565 18.24 5.95 1.31
N GLU A 566 18.34 4.79 0.66
CA GLU A 566 19.53 3.95 0.71
C GLU A 566 20.59 4.37 -0.31
N GLY A 567 20.21 5.13 -1.34
CA GLY A 567 21.11 5.60 -2.39
C GLY A 567 21.96 6.78 -1.94
N GLY A 568 21.54 7.49 -0.89
CA GLY A 568 22.24 8.64 -0.31
C GLY A 568 23.56 8.32 0.41
N GLY A 569 23.97 7.05 0.46
CA GLY A 569 25.10 6.57 1.25
C GLY A 569 24.73 6.42 2.72
N ARG A 570 25.03 5.24 3.30
CA ARG A 570 25.05 5.07 4.77
C ARG A 570 26.27 5.77 5.38
#